data_AF-A0AA88YBK5-F1
#
_entry.id   AF-A0AA88YBK5-F1
#
_cell.length_a   1.000
_cell.length_b   1.000
_cell.length_c   1.000
_cell.angle_alpha   90.00
_cell.angle_beta   90.00
_cell.angle_gamma   90.00
#
_symmetry.space_group_name_H-M   'P 1'
#
loop_
_entity.id
_entity.type
_entity.pdbx_description
1 polymer ?
#
loop_
_entity_poly.entity_id
_entity_poly.type
_entity_poly.pdbx_seq_one_letter_code
_entity_poly.pdbx_strand_id
1 'polypeptide(L)'
;MQSDICKDQNIEEEIYPSNMQSDTRKDQNIEEDSPGPSKQSKTFEFPQLEAPWSFDDFVSELGHAPYIVNLPKELITSTLMSQHISFLYFKIKGIMNDQPKSPQQWTQSFTKLNNFVLSDQHIMSVEKLFQHEHVSKMENKLSTKLAFWLMEKEIENKASVTVQKQAEEAEKLEISSTLSSVAKGKIRYLAGACIQRVNKRIKESVLRAVGKCSKKSRTLRKLEYRKRALLKNFRIKEEDIDTREDTSTMTEIEFKQGPTHGLTIVSEPGYNFFVMLNQVTQKCLSAKHFHLYYENLHTKCRNAVDSDNTLIDNWISLFQNVSFTDDSEIEDELFLTLIMELFRDVTEHFIRISFVDALHHFKISVPRKKKQALRTKVQALSDRDESASKAKKAKVDEAGQEDVYICKMCESECEWEPAETKDESIACDKCNGWFHYKCVNIKGSEAFLKKSASSWFCTGCSKKGKGRGKGKSKSAK
;
A
#
# COMPACT_ATOMS: atom_id res chain seq x y z
N MET A 1 2.79 -52.17 22.16
CA MET A 1 1.56 -52.73 21.54
C MET A 1 1.31 -51.86 20.31
N GLN A 2 1.79 -52.25 19.12
CA GLN A 2 1.14 -53.18 18.19
C GLN A 2 -0.31 -52.74 17.91
N SER A 3 -0.77 -52.52 16.69
CA SER A 3 -0.31 -53.01 15.38
C SER A 3 -1.04 -52.28 14.25
N ASP A 4 -0.33 -52.11 13.14
CA ASP A 4 -0.70 -52.24 11.73
C ASP A 4 -2.18 -52.40 11.33
N ILE A 5 -2.55 -51.80 10.20
CA ILE A 5 -2.94 -52.54 8.98
C ILE A 5 -2.79 -51.62 7.76
N CYS A 6 -1.90 -52.08 6.87
CA CYS A 6 -1.73 -51.67 5.48
C CYS A 6 -2.71 -52.48 4.60
N LYS A 7 -3.23 -51.92 3.51
CA LYS A 7 -3.63 -52.68 2.32
C LYS A 7 -3.41 -51.86 1.04
N ASP A 8 -2.44 -52.31 0.27
CA ASP A 8 -2.24 -52.08 -1.16
C ASP A 8 -3.33 -52.76 -2.00
N GLN A 9 -3.53 -52.26 -3.24
CA GLN A 9 -3.45 -52.99 -4.52
C GLN A 9 -4.00 -52.07 -5.65
N ASN A 10 -3.17 -51.69 -6.63
CA ASN A 10 -3.01 -52.26 -8.00
C ASN A 10 -4.20 -51.94 -8.92
N ILE A 11 -4.11 -51.74 -10.24
CA ILE A 11 -3.14 -51.69 -11.36
C ILE A 11 -4.05 -51.22 -12.53
N GLU A 12 -3.54 -50.45 -13.50
CA GLU A 12 -3.74 -50.75 -14.93
C GLU A 12 -2.90 -49.81 -15.80
N GLU A 13 -1.88 -50.42 -16.40
CA GLU A 13 -1.14 -49.95 -17.56
C GLU A 13 -2.02 -50.10 -18.80
N GLU A 14 -1.97 -49.14 -19.72
CA GLU A 14 -2.23 -49.40 -21.13
C GLU A 14 -0.99 -49.06 -21.96
N ILE A 15 -0.69 -50.03 -22.82
CA ILE A 15 0.52 -50.21 -23.60
C ILE A 15 0.17 -50.00 -25.08
N TYR A 16 1.21 -49.70 -25.88
CA TYR A 16 1.41 -49.94 -27.33
C TYR A 16 1.21 -48.73 -28.30
N PRO A 17 1.85 -48.70 -29.49
CA PRO A 17 3.30 -48.86 -29.73
C PRO A 17 3.89 -48.13 -30.98
N SER A 18 5.20 -48.37 -31.16
CA SER A 18 5.87 -48.71 -32.44
C SER A 18 6.39 -47.64 -33.42
N ASN A 19 7.69 -47.81 -33.68
CA ASN A 19 8.37 -47.86 -34.97
C ASN A 19 8.43 -46.60 -35.85
N MET A 20 9.60 -45.95 -35.80
CA MET A 20 10.20 -45.37 -37.01
C MET A 20 11.31 -46.30 -37.52
N GLN A 21 11.05 -46.93 -38.66
CA GLN A 21 12.09 -47.41 -39.57
C GLN A 21 11.88 -46.74 -40.94
N SER A 22 12.97 -46.10 -41.37
CA SER A 22 13.49 -45.98 -42.74
C SER A 22 12.55 -46.24 -43.93
N ASP A 23 12.49 -45.28 -44.85
CA ASP A 23 12.65 -45.52 -46.31
C ASP A 23 12.66 -44.17 -47.06
N THR A 24 13.80 -43.73 -47.58
CA THR A 24 14.40 -43.95 -48.92
C THR A 24 14.23 -42.76 -49.86
N ARG A 25 15.38 -42.23 -50.27
CA ARG A 25 15.58 -41.36 -51.43
C ARG A 25 15.06 -42.04 -52.69
N LYS A 26 14.39 -41.29 -53.56
CA LYS A 26 14.50 -41.44 -55.01
C LYS A 26 14.59 -40.08 -55.67
N ASP A 27 15.78 -39.82 -56.19
CA ASP A 27 16.08 -38.83 -57.22
C ASP A 27 15.30 -39.15 -58.50
N GLN A 28 14.63 -38.15 -59.09
CA GLN A 28 14.46 -38.03 -60.54
C GLN A 28 14.46 -36.53 -60.89
N ASN A 29 15.58 -36.08 -61.48
CA ASN A 29 15.76 -34.79 -62.14
C ASN A 29 15.95 -35.10 -63.62
N ILE A 30 15.07 -34.58 -64.51
CA ILE A 30 15.33 -34.35 -65.94
C ILE A 30 14.51 -33.11 -66.38
N GLU A 31 15.24 -32.09 -66.86
CA GLU A 31 14.98 -31.06 -67.92
C GLU A 31 13.66 -30.26 -67.92
N GLU A 32 13.69 -28.94 -67.70
CA GLU A 32 14.02 -27.80 -68.58
C GLU A 32 12.79 -27.15 -69.27
N ASP A 33 12.78 -25.82 -69.18
CA ASP A 33 12.02 -24.81 -69.93
C ASP A 33 10.48 -24.70 -69.83
N SER A 34 10.02 -23.73 -69.03
CA SER A 34 9.04 -22.71 -69.44
C SER A 34 8.92 -21.57 -68.40
N PRO A 35 8.67 -20.32 -68.85
CA PRO A 35 8.70 -19.13 -67.98
C PRO A 35 7.54 -19.14 -66.98
N GLY A 36 7.87 -18.98 -65.70
CA GLY A 36 6.93 -19.06 -64.59
C GLY A 36 5.82 -17.99 -64.64
N PRO A 37 4.63 -18.30 -64.09
CA PRO A 37 3.53 -17.34 -64.03
C PRO A 37 3.84 -16.27 -62.98
N SER A 38 3.61 -15.02 -63.37
CA SER A 38 3.56 -13.83 -62.53
C SER A 38 2.89 -14.10 -61.17
N LYS A 39 3.61 -13.83 -60.07
CA LYS A 39 3.06 -13.81 -58.70
C LYS A 39 1.88 -12.83 -58.64
N GLN A 40 0.66 -13.34 -58.65
CA GLN A 40 -0.52 -12.57 -58.29
C GLN A 40 -0.43 -12.23 -56.80
N SER A 41 -0.33 -10.94 -56.48
CA SER A 41 -0.44 -10.41 -55.13
C SER A 41 -1.85 -10.69 -54.60
N LYS A 42 -2.01 -11.69 -53.73
CA LYS A 42 -3.26 -11.87 -52.97
C LYS A 42 -3.41 -10.70 -52.00
N THR A 43 -4.33 -9.80 -52.29
CA THR A 43 -4.81 -8.76 -51.38
C THR A 43 -5.46 -9.43 -50.17
N PHE A 44 -4.72 -9.49 -49.05
CA PHE A 44 -5.24 -9.99 -47.78
C PHE A 44 -6.05 -8.85 -47.11
N GLU A 45 -7.37 -9.03 -47.01
CA GLU A 45 -8.23 -8.15 -46.22
C GLU A 45 -8.18 -8.58 -44.74
N PHE A 46 -7.76 -7.66 -43.88
CA PHE A 46 -7.70 -7.89 -42.44
C PHE A 46 -9.04 -7.50 -41.78
N PRO A 47 -9.56 -8.30 -40.83
CA PRO A 47 -10.72 -7.91 -40.04
C PRO A 47 -10.47 -6.59 -39.30
N GLN A 48 -11.43 -5.68 -39.35
CA GLN A 48 -11.34 -4.38 -38.67
C GLN A 48 -12.31 -4.37 -37.48
N LEU A 49 -11.75 -4.29 -36.27
CA LEU A 49 -12.47 -3.93 -35.07
C LEU A 49 -11.99 -2.54 -34.67
N GLU A 50 -12.90 -1.57 -34.54
CA GLU A 50 -12.52 -0.22 -34.11
C GLU A 50 -11.86 -0.28 -32.74
N ALA A 51 -10.61 0.20 -32.68
CA ALA A 51 -9.89 0.32 -31.44
C ALA A 51 -10.35 1.60 -30.71
N PRO A 52 -10.63 1.53 -29.39
CA PRO A 52 -11.01 2.70 -28.60
C PRO A 52 -9.82 3.65 -28.35
N TRP A 53 -8.60 3.25 -28.72
CA TRP A 53 -7.40 4.06 -28.60
C TRP A 53 -6.80 4.34 -29.98
N SER A 54 -6.27 5.55 -30.13
CA SER A 54 -5.65 6.06 -31.34
C SER A 54 -4.12 5.94 -31.31
N PHE A 55 -3.48 6.19 -32.46
CA PHE A 55 -2.02 6.30 -32.50
C PHE A 55 -1.51 7.55 -31.76
N ASP A 56 -2.31 8.63 -31.72
CA ASP A 56 -1.94 9.85 -31.01
C ASP A 56 -1.85 9.64 -29.50
N ASP A 57 -2.71 8.77 -28.95
CA ASP A 57 -2.64 8.35 -27.55
C ASP A 57 -1.32 7.63 -27.25
N PHE A 58 -0.90 6.73 -28.15
CA PHE A 58 0.36 6.01 -28.05
C PHE A 58 1.58 6.96 -28.14
N VAL A 59 1.55 7.92 -29.06
CA VAL A 59 2.62 8.93 -29.21
C VAL A 59 2.67 9.87 -27.99
N SER A 60 1.53 10.22 -27.41
CA SER A 60 1.47 11.08 -26.22
C SER A 60 2.16 10.42 -25.01
N GLU A 61 2.04 9.11 -24.86
CA GLU A 61 2.66 8.36 -23.75
C GLU A 61 4.13 7.98 -24.01
N LEU A 62 4.50 7.70 -25.27
CA LEU A 62 5.80 7.14 -25.62
C LEU A 62 6.64 8.01 -26.56
N GLY A 63 6.25 9.26 -26.83
CA GLY A 63 6.79 10.13 -27.87
C GLY A 63 8.30 10.39 -27.82
N HIS A 64 8.96 10.15 -26.69
CA HIS A 64 10.41 10.23 -26.55
C HIS A 64 11.17 9.03 -27.14
N ALA A 65 10.48 7.98 -27.58
CA ALA A 65 11.11 6.77 -28.06
C ALA A 65 11.74 6.96 -29.46
N PRO A 66 12.97 6.44 -29.70
CA PRO A 66 13.72 6.68 -30.95
C PRO A 66 13.06 6.09 -32.21
N TYR A 67 12.14 5.14 -32.05
CA TYR A 67 11.34 4.58 -33.14
C TYR A 67 10.04 5.35 -33.39
N ILE A 68 9.75 6.41 -32.62
CA ILE A 68 8.61 7.33 -32.80
C ILE A 68 9.08 8.67 -33.38
N VAL A 69 10.23 9.18 -32.91
CA VAL A 69 10.78 10.50 -33.29
C VAL A 69 11.05 10.65 -34.80
N ASN A 70 11.34 9.55 -35.48
CA ASN A 70 11.66 9.54 -36.91
C ASN A 70 10.49 9.13 -37.82
N LEU A 71 9.26 9.05 -37.30
CA LEU A 71 8.10 8.72 -38.14
C LEU A 71 7.71 9.89 -39.05
N PRO A 72 7.41 9.63 -40.33
CA PRO A 72 6.77 10.60 -41.20
C PRO A 72 5.42 11.04 -40.61
N LYS A 73 5.18 12.35 -40.51
CA LYS A 73 3.91 12.89 -40.00
C LYS A 73 2.70 12.40 -40.80
N GLU A 74 2.90 12.14 -42.08
CA GLU A 74 1.89 11.60 -43.00
C GLU A 74 1.42 10.20 -42.59
N LEU A 75 2.30 9.37 -42.00
CA LEU A 75 1.94 8.04 -41.53
C LEU A 75 1.10 8.10 -40.25
N ILE A 76 1.37 9.07 -39.37
CA ILE A 76 0.67 9.28 -38.09
C ILE A 76 -0.82 9.52 -38.34
N THR A 77 -1.15 10.35 -39.34
CA THR A 77 -2.54 10.68 -39.71
C THR A 77 -3.12 9.76 -40.79
N SER A 78 -2.40 8.70 -41.18
CA SER A 78 -2.83 7.84 -42.28
C SER A 78 -3.97 6.91 -41.87
N THR A 79 -4.89 6.67 -42.81
CA THR A 79 -5.92 5.64 -42.66
C THR A 79 -5.30 4.24 -42.47
N LEU A 80 -4.12 4.01 -43.04
CA LEU A 80 -3.36 2.75 -42.89
C LEU A 80 -2.94 2.50 -41.45
N MET A 81 -2.52 3.53 -40.71
CA MET A 81 -2.19 3.41 -39.29
C MET A 81 -3.43 3.03 -38.46
N SER A 82 -4.57 3.68 -38.71
CA SER A 82 -5.82 3.33 -38.04
C SER A 82 -6.27 1.90 -38.34
N GLN A 83 -6.11 1.44 -39.59
CA GLN A 83 -6.40 0.06 -39.98
C GLN A 83 -5.47 -0.94 -39.30
N HIS A 84 -4.17 -0.61 -39.22
CA HIS A 84 -3.18 -1.43 -38.53
C HIS A 84 -3.48 -1.55 -37.03
N ILE A 85 -3.79 -0.44 -36.37
CA ILE A 85 -4.22 -0.44 -34.95
C ILE A 85 -5.46 -1.31 -34.75
N SER A 86 -6.46 -1.16 -35.62
CA SER A 86 -7.71 -1.93 -35.57
C SER A 86 -7.44 -3.44 -35.72
N PHE A 87 -6.54 -3.81 -36.61
CA PHE A 87 -6.09 -5.19 -36.79
C PHE A 87 -5.36 -5.74 -35.55
N LEU A 88 -4.39 -4.98 -35.02
CA LEU A 88 -3.67 -5.37 -33.80
C LEU A 88 -4.64 -5.55 -32.63
N TYR A 89 -5.56 -4.60 -32.46
CA TYR A 89 -6.56 -4.64 -31.39
C TYR A 89 -7.52 -5.83 -31.53
N PHE A 90 -7.97 -6.16 -32.75
CA PHE A 90 -8.77 -7.36 -33.00
C PHE A 90 -8.04 -8.63 -32.52
N LYS A 91 -6.75 -8.76 -32.83
CA LYS A 91 -5.93 -9.90 -32.40
C LYS A 91 -5.74 -9.93 -30.88
N ILE A 92 -5.50 -8.79 -30.26
CA ILE A 92 -5.35 -8.66 -28.80
C ILE A 92 -6.65 -9.03 -28.09
N LYS A 93 -7.81 -8.55 -28.57
CA LYS A 93 -9.13 -8.97 -28.07
C LYS A 93 -9.32 -10.47 -28.17
N GLY A 94 -8.93 -11.07 -29.29
CA GLY A 94 -8.95 -12.54 -29.46
C GLY A 94 -8.08 -13.26 -28.43
N ILE A 95 -6.86 -12.79 -28.15
CA ILE A 95 -5.97 -13.35 -27.13
C ILE A 95 -6.55 -13.17 -25.71
N MET A 96 -7.26 -12.06 -25.48
CA MET A 96 -7.82 -11.68 -24.19
C MET A 96 -9.24 -12.20 -23.94
N ASN A 97 -9.86 -12.89 -24.90
CA ASN A 97 -11.22 -13.45 -24.76
C ASN A 97 -11.30 -14.52 -23.69
N ASP A 98 -10.20 -15.23 -23.42
CA ASP A 98 -10.12 -16.28 -22.40
C ASP A 98 -10.21 -15.74 -20.95
N GLN A 99 -10.25 -14.41 -20.76
CA GLN A 99 -10.29 -13.71 -19.45
C GLN A 99 -9.37 -14.36 -18.41
N PRO A 100 -8.04 -14.20 -18.53
CA PRO A 100 -7.08 -14.87 -17.65
C PRO A 100 -7.33 -14.53 -16.17
N LYS A 101 -7.58 -15.57 -15.35
CA LYS A 101 -7.87 -15.47 -13.91
C LYS A 101 -6.71 -15.94 -13.03
N SER A 102 -5.72 -16.64 -13.61
CA SER A 102 -4.56 -17.15 -12.89
C SER A 102 -3.25 -16.63 -13.49
N PRO A 103 -2.14 -16.61 -12.71
CA PRO A 103 -0.83 -16.22 -13.24
C PRO A 103 -0.40 -17.07 -14.45
N GLN A 104 -0.72 -18.37 -14.46
CA GLN A 104 -0.41 -19.27 -15.58
C GLN A 104 -1.17 -18.88 -16.85
N GLN A 105 -2.44 -18.51 -16.72
CA GLN A 105 -3.26 -18.05 -17.85
C GLN A 105 -2.74 -16.71 -18.40
N TRP A 106 -2.31 -15.79 -17.51
CA TRP A 106 -1.65 -14.56 -17.95
C TRP A 106 -0.37 -14.85 -18.72
N THR A 107 0.49 -15.74 -18.21
CA THR A 107 1.69 -16.18 -18.94
C THR A 107 1.32 -16.74 -20.31
N GLN A 108 0.28 -17.57 -20.41
CA GLN A 108 -0.19 -18.10 -21.70
C GLN A 108 -0.66 -17.00 -22.65
N SER A 109 -1.42 -16.00 -22.17
CA SER A 109 -1.84 -14.86 -22.99
C SER A 109 -0.66 -14.05 -23.51
N PHE A 110 0.35 -13.79 -22.66
CA PHE A 110 1.58 -13.12 -23.11
C PHE A 110 2.40 -13.98 -24.09
N THR A 111 2.44 -15.30 -23.92
CA THR A 111 3.05 -16.21 -24.90
C THR A 111 2.31 -16.17 -26.23
N LYS A 112 0.97 -16.15 -26.23
CA LYS A 112 0.16 -16.00 -27.44
C LYS A 112 0.45 -14.67 -28.15
N LEU A 113 0.59 -13.56 -27.39
CA LEU A 113 0.97 -12.26 -27.95
C LEU A 113 2.39 -12.29 -28.55
N ASN A 114 3.36 -12.88 -27.84
CA ASN A 114 4.72 -13.05 -28.35
C ASN A 114 4.75 -13.85 -29.66
N ASN A 115 4.02 -14.96 -29.71
CA ASN A 115 3.91 -15.77 -30.93
C ASN A 115 3.25 -14.99 -32.07
N PHE A 116 2.27 -14.15 -31.76
CA PHE A 116 1.63 -13.29 -32.76
C PHE A 116 2.59 -12.24 -33.34
N VAL A 117 3.30 -11.48 -32.50
CA VAL A 117 4.22 -10.43 -33.01
C VAL A 117 5.41 -11.00 -33.79
N LEU A 118 5.72 -12.29 -33.61
CA LEU A 118 6.71 -13.03 -34.39
C LEU A 118 6.12 -13.75 -35.62
N SER A 119 4.79 -13.72 -35.79
CA SER A 119 4.13 -14.42 -36.89
C SER A 119 4.22 -13.65 -38.21
N ASP A 120 4.20 -14.40 -39.32
CA ASP A 120 4.12 -13.84 -40.67
C ASP A 120 2.92 -12.91 -40.83
N GLN A 121 1.82 -13.18 -40.13
CA GLN A 121 0.63 -12.34 -40.18
C GLN A 121 0.87 -10.93 -39.61
N HIS A 122 1.69 -10.81 -38.56
CA HIS A 122 2.08 -9.51 -38.03
C HIS A 122 3.06 -8.81 -38.98
N ILE A 123 4.04 -9.54 -39.54
CA ILE A 123 4.99 -8.98 -40.51
C ILE A 123 4.25 -8.42 -41.73
N MET A 124 3.31 -9.19 -42.31
CA MET A 124 2.47 -8.76 -43.43
C MET A 124 1.63 -7.51 -43.11
N SER A 125 1.18 -7.35 -41.86
CA SER A 125 0.42 -6.16 -41.49
C SER A 125 1.33 -4.93 -41.40
N VAL A 126 2.59 -5.10 -41.00
CA VAL A 126 3.61 -4.04 -41.03
C VAL A 126 4.03 -3.69 -42.46
N GLU A 127 4.24 -4.68 -43.33
CA GLU A 127 4.50 -4.46 -44.77
C GLU A 127 3.36 -3.63 -45.40
N LYS A 128 2.11 -3.95 -45.06
CA LYS A 128 0.94 -3.20 -45.53
C LYS A 128 0.89 -1.77 -45.00
N LEU A 129 1.31 -1.54 -43.74
CA LEU A 129 1.35 -0.21 -43.14
C LEU A 129 2.36 0.70 -43.84
N PHE A 130 3.56 0.19 -44.12
CA PHE A 130 4.66 0.97 -44.71
C PHE A 130 4.75 0.89 -46.24
N GLN A 131 3.91 0.07 -46.88
CA GLN A 131 3.80 -0.10 -48.33
C GLN A 131 5.10 -0.57 -49.01
N HIS A 132 5.91 -1.40 -48.33
CA HIS A 132 7.11 -2.00 -48.91
C HIS A 132 7.30 -3.44 -48.42
N GLU A 133 7.97 -4.27 -49.21
CA GLU A 133 8.14 -5.72 -48.95
C GLU A 133 9.15 -6.04 -47.85
N HIS A 134 9.96 -5.08 -47.39
CA HIS A 134 11.06 -5.34 -46.45
C HIS A 134 10.94 -4.48 -45.21
N VAL A 135 10.30 -5.02 -44.18
CA VAL A 135 10.14 -4.37 -42.87
C VAL A 135 11.48 -4.17 -42.18
N SER A 136 11.82 -2.92 -41.88
CA SER A 136 12.99 -2.59 -41.08
C SER A 136 12.82 -3.00 -39.62
N LYS A 137 13.95 -3.18 -38.92
CA LYS A 137 13.95 -3.50 -37.49
C LYS A 137 13.21 -2.45 -36.64
N MET A 138 13.21 -1.18 -37.06
CA MET A 138 12.54 -0.10 -36.32
C MET A 138 11.03 -0.10 -36.54
N GLU A 139 10.58 -0.38 -37.77
CA GLU A 139 9.15 -0.48 -38.11
C GLU A 139 8.50 -1.68 -37.41
N ASN A 140 9.17 -2.84 -37.43
CA ASN A 140 8.69 -4.02 -36.68
C ASN A 140 8.65 -3.75 -35.17
N LYS A 141 9.67 -3.06 -34.63
CA LYS A 141 9.73 -2.67 -33.22
C LYS A 141 8.60 -1.71 -32.84
N LEU A 142 8.28 -0.73 -33.69
CA LEU A 142 7.15 0.19 -33.48
C LEU A 142 5.85 -0.61 -33.36
N SER A 143 5.55 -1.46 -34.35
CA SER A 143 4.31 -2.25 -34.37
C SER A 143 4.23 -3.21 -33.18
N THR A 144 5.33 -3.88 -32.84
CA THR A 144 5.40 -4.75 -31.67
C THR A 144 5.09 -3.98 -30.39
N LYS A 145 5.70 -2.80 -30.20
CA LYS A 145 5.47 -1.96 -29.03
C LYS A 145 4.03 -1.45 -28.95
N LEU A 146 3.44 -1.12 -30.09
CA LEU A 146 2.03 -0.74 -30.20
C LEU A 146 1.12 -1.90 -29.79
N ALA A 147 1.42 -3.14 -30.20
CA ALA A 147 0.65 -4.31 -29.79
C ALA A 147 0.71 -4.58 -28.27
N PHE A 148 1.89 -4.46 -27.65
CA PHE A 148 2.02 -4.58 -26.19
C PHE A 148 1.27 -3.48 -25.45
N TRP A 149 1.37 -2.24 -25.93
CA TRP A 149 0.68 -1.11 -25.35
C TRP A 149 -0.85 -1.26 -25.43
N LEU A 150 -1.38 -1.69 -26.58
CA LEU A 150 -2.81 -1.98 -26.74
C LEU A 150 -3.28 -3.09 -25.78
N MET A 151 -2.45 -4.11 -25.53
CA MET A 151 -2.78 -5.15 -24.55
C MET A 151 -2.81 -4.58 -23.13
N GLU A 152 -1.85 -3.74 -22.77
CA GLU A 152 -1.82 -3.04 -21.47
C GLU A 152 -3.07 -2.18 -21.26
N LYS A 153 -3.47 -1.38 -22.24
CA LYS A 153 -4.68 -0.55 -22.17
C LYS A 153 -5.97 -1.36 -22.05
N GLU A 154 -6.07 -2.50 -22.75
CA GLU A 154 -7.20 -3.40 -22.60
C GLU A 154 -7.26 -4.05 -21.21
N ILE A 155 -6.10 -4.37 -20.62
CA ILE A 155 -6.01 -4.87 -19.23
C ILE A 155 -6.48 -3.79 -18.25
N GLU A 156 -5.98 -2.56 -18.39
CA GLU A 156 -6.38 -1.41 -17.56
C GLU A 156 -7.89 -1.16 -17.64
N ASN A 157 -8.46 -1.17 -18.85
CA ASN A 157 -9.88 -0.99 -19.06
C ASN A 157 -10.72 -2.08 -18.36
N LYS A 158 -10.37 -3.36 -18.54
CA LYS A 158 -11.06 -4.47 -17.87
C LYS A 158 -10.91 -4.41 -16.35
N ALA A 159 -9.73 -4.01 -15.86
CA ALA A 159 -9.48 -3.83 -14.43
C ALA A 159 -10.37 -2.71 -13.87
N SER A 160 -10.46 -1.57 -14.54
CA SER A 160 -11.31 -0.44 -14.17
C SER A 160 -12.78 -0.84 -14.06
N VAL A 161 -13.33 -1.52 -15.09
CA VAL A 161 -14.72 -2.03 -15.07
C VAL A 161 -14.96 -2.98 -13.90
N THR A 162 -13.99 -3.86 -13.60
CA THR A 162 -14.09 -4.80 -12.48
C THR A 162 -14.08 -4.09 -11.13
N VAL A 163 -13.18 -3.11 -10.96
CA VAL A 163 -13.07 -2.30 -9.75
C VAL A 163 -14.35 -1.49 -9.54
N GLN A 164 -14.89 -0.87 -10.59
CA GLN A 164 -16.15 -0.12 -10.52
C GLN A 164 -17.31 -1.00 -10.07
N LYS A 165 -17.48 -2.17 -10.69
CA LYS A 165 -18.51 -3.13 -10.28
C LYS A 165 -18.37 -3.55 -8.82
N GLN A 166 -17.14 -3.86 -8.40
CA GLN A 166 -16.87 -4.22 -7.00
C GLN A 166 -17.13 -3.07 -6.03
N ALA A 167 -16.88 -1.82 -6.43
CA ALA A 167 -17.18 -0.64 -5.64
C ALA A 167 -18.70 -0.47 -5.44
N GLU A 168 -19.49 -0.57 -6.52
CA GLU A 168 -20.96 -0.52 -6.45
C GLU A 168 -21.53 -1.64 -5.57
N GLU A 169 -20.97 -2.85 -5.67
CA GLU A 169 -21.34 -3.98 -4.80
C GLU A 169 -20.92 -3.80 -3.34
N ALA A 170 -19.90 -3.00 -3.06
CA ALA A 170 -19.46 -2.69 -1.72
C ALA A 170 -20.34 -1.60 -1.06
N GLU A 171 -20.84 -0.66 -1.86
CA GLU A 171 -21.78 0.38 -1.41
C GLU A 171 -23.17 -0.17 -1.08
N LYS A 172 -23.60 -1.24 -1.78
CA LYS A 172 -24.87 -1.95 -1.51
C LYS A 172 -24.85 -2.83 -0.25
N LEU A 173 -23.73 -2.92 0.46
CA LEU A 173 -23.66 -3.70 1.71
C LEU A 173 -24.39 -2.97 2.84
N GLU A 174 -25.60 -3.44 3.16
CA GLU A 174 -26.29 -3.01 4.37
C GLU A 174 -25.62 -3.62 5.60
N ILE A 175 -25.21 -2.76 6.53
CA ILE A 175 -24.74 -3.18 7.85
C ILE A 175 -25.97 -3.24 8.75
N SER A 176 -26.25 -4.43 9.27
CA SER A 176 -27.31 -4.64 10.27
C SER A 176 -27.14 -3.65 11.43
N SER A 177 -28.17 -2.84 11.67
CA SER A 177 -28.18 -1.83 12.73
C SER A 177 -28.34 -2.44 14.13
N THR A 178 -28.71 -3.72 14.23
CA THR A 178 -28.90 -4.43 15.49
C THR A 178 -27.59 -4.97 16.05
N LEU A 179 -27.04 -4.27 17.04
CA LEU A 179 -25.87 -4.70 17.81
C LEU A 179 -26.27 -5.65 18.95
N SER A 180 -25.52 -6.74 19.12
CA SER A 180 -25.65 -7.62 20.30
C SER A 180 -25.24 -6.89 21.60
N SER A 181 -25.68 -7.38 22.76
CA SER A 181 -25.29 -6.84 24.07
C SER A 181 -23.76 -6.77 24.23
N VAL A 182 -23.05 -7.82 23.82
CA VAL A 182 -21.58 -7.89 23.83
C VAL A 182 -20.95 -6.83 22.92
N ALA A 183 -21.51 -6.62 21.72
CA ALA A 183 -21.03 -5.60 20.79
C ALA A 183 -21.26 -4.18 21.32
N LYS A 184 -22.43 -3.93 21.93
CA LYS A 184 -22.74 -2.68 22.63
C LYS A 184 -21.74 -2.40 23.76
N GLY A 185 -21.46 -3.38 24.61
CA GLY A 185 -20.44 -3.27 25.66
C GLY A 185 -19.03 -3.01 25.11
N LYS A 186 -18.64 -3.66 24.00
CA LYS A 186 -17.34 -3.40 23.33
C LYS A 186 -17.25 -1.95 22.83
N ILE A 187 -18.31 -1.40 22.23
CA ILE A 187 -18.32 -0.01 21.75
C ILE A 187 -18.19 0.96 22.91
N ARG A 188 -18.93 0.76 24.01
CA ARG A 188 -18.83 1.62 25.20
C ARG A 188 -17.44 1.56 25.85
N TYR A 189 -16.81 0.38 25.88
CA TYR A 189 -15.41 0.24 26.28
C TYR A 189 -14.47 1.05 25.38
N LEU A 190 -14.60 0.90 24.06
CA LEU A 190 -13.76 1.62 23.09
C LEU A 190 -13.93 3.14 23.21
N ALA A 191 -15.16 3.60 23.41
CA ALA A 191 -15.49 5.00 23.66
C ALA A 191 -14.70 5.55 24.86
N GLY A 192 -14.76 4.86 26.00
CA GLY A 192 -14.03 5.26 27.21
C GLY A 192 -12.52 5.28 27.03
N ALA A 193 -11.98 4.33 26.28
CA ALA A 193 -10.55 4.26 25.95
C ALA A 193 -10.12 5.42 25.04
N CYS A 194 -10.95 5.80 24.07
CA CYS A 194 -10.71 6.94 23.19
C CYS A 194 -10.66 8.25 23.97
N ILE A 195 -11.70 8.52 24.77
CA ILE A 195 -11.80 9.73 25.59
C ILE A 195 -10.62 9.83 26.56
N GLN A 196 -10.27 8.75 27.24
CA GLN A 196 -9.15 8.74 28.18
C GLN A 196 -7.82 9.03 27.49
N ARG A 197 -7.59 8.50 26.29
CA ARG A 197 -6.34 8.73 25.55
C ARG A 197 -6.22 10.16 25.05
N VAL A 198 -7.32 10.75 24.54
CA VAL A 198 -7.35 12.17 24.16
C VAL A 198 -7.10 13.05 25.37
N ASN A 199 -7.75 12.76 26.51
CA ASN A 199 -7.52 13.47 27.77
C ASN A 199 -6.07 13.38 28.25
N LYS A 200 -5.43 12.20 28.15
CA LYS A 200 -4.00 12.04 28.48
C LYS A 200 -3.10 12.91 27.58
N ARG A 201 -3.36 12.92 26.26
CA ARG A 201 -2.60 13.75 25.30
C ARG A 201 -2.73 15.24 25.61
N ILE A 202 -3.93 15.71 25.91
CA ILE A 202 -4.20 17.10 26.31
C ILE A 202 -3.44 17.43 27.60
N LYS A 203 -3.49 16.56 28.62
CA LYS A 203 -2.72 16.76 29.88
C LYS A 203 -1.23 16.90 29.61
N GLU A 204 -0.65 16.01 28.80
CA GLU A 204 0.76 16.10 28.42
C GLU A 204 1.08 17.37 27.62
N SER A 205 0.19 17.81 26.72
CA SER A 205 0.31 19.05 25.97
C SER A 205 0.37 20.26 26.90
N VAL A 206 -0.54 20.32 27.88
CA VAL A 206 -0.55 21.35 28.92
C VAL A 206 0.77 21.33 29.69
N LEU A 207 1.21 20.17 30.19
CA LEU A 207 2.46 20.03 30.95
C LEU A 207 3.68 20.49 30.14
N ARG A 208 3.78 20.15 28.86
CA ARG A 208 4.87 20.61 27.96
C ARG A 208 4.82 22.12 27.69
N ALA A 209 3.67 22.75 27.88
CA ALA A 209 3.49 24.19 27.76
C ALA A 209 3.71 24.93 29.08
N VAL A 210 3.65 24.24 30.24
CA VAL A 210 3.99 24.80 31.57
C VAL A 210 5.44 25.30 31.55
N GLY A 211 5.68 26.52 32.01
CA GLY A 211 6.99 27.19 31.96
C GLY A 211 7.30 28.01 30.70
N LYS A 212 6.56 27.84 29.59
CA LYS A 212 6.74 28.69 28.38
C LYS A 212 5.91 29.98 28.50
N CYS A 213 6.57 31.13 28.57
CA CYS A 213 5.94 32.45 28.80
C CYS A 213 5.55 33.24 27.53
N SER A 214 5.69 32.66 26.32
CA SER A 214 5.28 33.34 25.09
C SER A 214 3.76 33.57 25.03
N LYS A 215 3.31 34.62 24.33
CA LYS A 215 1.86 34.87 24.11
C LYS A 215 1.17 33.63 23.50
N LYS A 216 1.80 33.01 22.48
CA LYS A 216 1.30 31.80 21.81
C LYS A 216 1.16 30.61 22.77
N SER A 217 2.13 30.37 23.65
CA SER A 217 2.06 29.26 24.62
C SER A 217 1.03 29.48 25.72
N ARG A 218 0.76 30.73 26.12
CA ARG A 218 -0.33 31.06 27.05
C ARG A 218 -1.70 30.79 26.42
N THR A 219 -1.92 31.23 25.19
CA THR A 219 -3.16 30.97 24.46
C THR A 219 -3.38 29.47 24.26
N LEU A 220 -2.37 28.74 23.78
CA LEU A 220 -2.46 27.28 23.62
C LEU A 220 -2.83 26.58 24.93
N ARG A 221 -2.22 26.98 26.06
CA ARG A 221 -2.54 26.37 27.36
C ARG A 221 -3.98 26.65 27.79
N LYS A 222 -4.48 27.88 27.58
CA LYS A 222 -5.90 28.22 27.84
C LYS A 222 -6.84 27.34 27.02
N LEU A 223 -6.56 27.17 25.72
CA LEU A 223 -7.36 26.31 24.83
C LEU A 223 -7.34 24.84 25.29
N GLU A 224 -6.17 24.31 25.65
CA GLU A 224 -6.05 22.93 26.14
C GLU A 224 -6.76 22.70 27.49
N TYR A 225 -6.77 23.69 28.38
CA TYR A 225 -7.60 23.62 29.60
C TYR A 225 -9.09 23.63 29.27
N ARG A 226 -9.53 24.44 28.31
CA ARG A 226 -10.93 24.45 27.82
C ARG A 226 -11.30 23.08 27.22
N LYS A 227 -10.45 22.50 26.36
CA LYS A 227 -10.65 21.13 25.83
C LYS A 227 -10.82 20.09 26.94
N ARG A 228 -9.96 20.15 27.96
CA ARG A 228 -10.03 19.24 29.10
C ARG A 228 -11.32 19.42 29.91
N ALA A 229 -11.84 20.64 30.04
CA ALA A 229 -13.12 20.90 30.68
C ALA A 229 -14.27 20.28 29.87
N LEU A 230 -14.29 20.46 28.55
CA LEU A 230 -15.29 19.89 27.65
C LEU A 230 -15.32 18.36 27.68
N LEU A 231 -14.16 17.70 27.76
CA LEU A 231 -14.09 16.25 27.88
C LEU A 231 -14.74 15.69 29.15
N LYS A 232 -14.99 16.50 30.19
CA LYS A 232 -15.70 16.06 31.39
C LYS A 232 -17.18 15.74 31.10
N ASN A 233 -17.79 16.33 30.07
CA ASN A 233 -19.19 16.09 29.71
C ASN A 233 -19.44 14.66 29.23
N PHE A 234 -18.40 13.99 28.74
CA PHE A 234 -18.48 12.58 28.37
C PHE A 234 -18.43 11.65 29.57
N ARG A 235 -18.11 12.14 30.77
CA ARG A 235 -17.83 11.29 31.93
C ARG A 235 -19.00 11.29 32.90
N ILE A 236 -19.45 10.10 33.29
CA ILE A 236 -20.30 9.90 34.48
C ILE A 236 -19.38 9.67 35.70
N LYS A 237 -19.73 10.18 36.87
CA LYS A 237 -19.09 9.75 38.12
C LYS A 237 -19.58 8.35 38.47
N GLU A 238 -18.74 7.55 39.10
CA GLU A 238 -19.10 6.18 39.53
C GLU A 238 -20.30 6.17 40.49
N GLU A 239 -20.45 7.24 41.27
CA GLU A 239 -21.53 7.44 42.24
C GLU A 239 -22.90 7.75 41.59
N ASP A 240 -22.91 8.22 40.35
CA ASP A 240 -24.11 8.68 39.65
C ASP A 240 -24.68 7.61 38.68
N ILE A 241 -24.15 6.37 38.73
CA ILE A 241 -24.60 5.25 37.89
C ILE A 241 -25.87 4.66 38.48
N ASP A 242 -27.02 4.90 37.84
CA ASP A 242 -28.30 4.37 38.31
C ASP A 242 -28.45 2.88 37.91
N THR A 243 -28.47 2.00 38.90
CA THR A 243 -28.38 0.54 38.77
C THR A 243 -29.58 -0.14 38.10
N ARG A 244 -30.60 0.61 37.65
CA ARG A 244 -31.87 0.05 37.15
C ARG A 244 -32.04 0.05 35.63
N GLU A 245 -31.53 1.05 34.90
CA GLU A 245 -31.67 1.15 33.44
C GLU A 245 -30.38 0.83 32.67
N ASP A 246 -29.21 1.03 33.29
CA ASP A 246 -27.89 0.92 32.66
C ASP A 246 -27.31 -0.51 32.61
N THR A 247 -28.05 -1.48 33.12
CA THR A 247 -27.54 -2.78 33.58
C THR A 247 -26.85 -3.60 32.50
N SER A 248 -27.37 -3.75 31.28
CA SER A 248 -26.78 -4.76 30.37
C SER A 248 -25.40 -4.38 29.79
N THR A 249 -25.15 -3.09 29.57
CA THR A 249 -23.85 -2.63 29.02
C THR A 249 -22.87 -2.24 30.12
N MET A 250 -23.36 -1.74 31.26
CA MET A 250 -22.52 -1.45 32.43
C MET A 250 -22.06 -2.73 33.13
N THR A 251 -22.90 -3.79 33.21
CA THR A 251 -22.47 -5.10 33.75
C THR A 251 -21.35 -5.72 32.91
N GLU A 252 -21.39 -5.58 31.58
CA GLU A 252 -20.34 -6.06 30.67
C GLU A 252 -19.02 -5.25 30.83
N ILE A 253 -19.12 -3.98 31.22
CA ILE A 253 -17.97 -3.13 31.57
C ILE A 253 -17.39 -3.52 32.93
N GLU A 254 -18.22 -3.69 33.95
CA GLU A 254 -17.82 -4.17 35.27
C GLU A 254 -17.10 -5.52 35.17
N PHE A 255 -17.68 -6.46 34.39
CA PHE A 255 -17.09 -7.77 34.12
C PHE A 255 -15.71 -7.69 33.44
N LYS A 256 -15.49 -6.72 32.54
CA LYS A 256 -14.22 -6.57 31.81
C LYS A 256 -13.17 -5.72 32.52
N GLN A 257 -13.55 -4.97 33.56
CA GLN A 257 -12.65 -3.95 34.10
C GLN A 257 -12.28 -4.15 35.56
N GLY A 258 -13.20 -4.57 36.43
CA GLY A 258 -13.01 -4.27 37.84
C GLY A 258 -12.81 -2.75 38.10
N PRO A 259 -12.95 -2.29 39.33
CA PRO A 259 -13.09 -0.85 39.63
C PRO A 259 -11.80 0.01 39.51
N THR A 260 -10.69 -0.45 38.90
CA THR A 260 -9.36 0.19 39.12
C THR A 260 -8.49 0.51 37.89
N HIS A 261 -8.92 0.26 36.65
CA HIS A 261 -8.02 0.41 35.47
C HIS A 261 -8.04 1.76 34.72
N GLY A 262 -8.63 2.82 35.30
CA GLY A 262 -8.44 4.20 34.80
C GLY A 262 -9.05 4.49 33.42
N LEU A 263 -10.09 3.74 33.03
CA LEU A 263 -10.90 4.01 31.84
C LEU A 263 -11.96 5.07 32.17
N THR A 264 -12.38 5.88 31.17
CA THR A 264 -13.46 6.86 31.37
C THR A 264 -14.80 6.19 31.16
N ILE A 265 -15.69 6.20 32.17
CA ILE A 265 -17.08 5.78 32.02
C ILE A 265 -17.82 6.82 31.18
N VAL A 266 -18.37 6.40 30.05
CA VAL A 266 -18.97 7.31 29.07
C VAL A 266 -20.45 7.50 29.33
N SER A 267 -20.94 8.75 29.26
CA SER A 267 -22.36 9.10 29.37
C SER A 267 -23.21 8.45 28.28
N GLU A 268 -24.50 8.22 28.54
CA GLU A 268 -25.42 7.63 27.55
C GLU A 268 -25.46 8.42 26.22
N PRO A 269 -25.53 9.76 26.21
CA PRO A 269 -25.42 10.54 24.96
C PRO A 269 -24.08 10.32 24.25
N GLY A 270 -22.97 10.29 24.99
CA GLY A 270 -21.65 10.01 24.43
C GLY A 270 -21.56 8.60 23.86
N TYR A 271 -22.13 7.59 24.52
CA TYR A 271 -22.19 6.23 24.02
C TYR A 271 -22.97 6.15 22.70
N ASN A 272 -24.13 6.79 22.62
CA ASN A 272 -24.94 6.81 21.40
C ASN A 272 -24.21 7.47 20.22
N PHE A 273 -23.44 8.53 20.46
CA PHE A 273 -22.51 9.08 19.47
C PHE A 273 -21.51 8.03 18.96
N PHE A 274 -20.88 7.25 19.84
CA PHE A 274 -19.94 6.21 19.44
C PHE A 274 -20.60 5.03 18.71
N VAL A 275 -21.87 4.73 18.98
CA VAL A 275 -22.65 3.75 18.21
C VAL A 275 -22.83 4.24 16.77
N MET A 276 -23.23 5.49 16.59
CA MET A 276 -23.34 6.10 15.25
C MET A 276 -21.99 6.15 14.54
N LEU A 277 -20.93 6.60 15.22
CA LEU A 277 -19.57 6.62 14.68
C LEU A 277 -19.12 5.22 14.23
N ASN A 278 -19.45 4.19 15.02
CA ASN A 278 -19.16 2.81 14.63
C ASN A 278 -19.91 2.41 13.37
N GLN A 279 -21.20 2.73 13.25
CA GLN A 279 -21.97 2.43 12.04
C GLN A 279 -21.37 3.08 10.79
N VAL A 280 -21.01 4.37 10.86
CA VAL A 280 -20.36 5.09 9.75
C VAL A 280 -19.02 4.44 9.42
N THR A 281 -18.20 4.14 10.43
CA THR A 281 -16.86 3.56 10.23
C THR A 281 -16.92 2.16 9.64
N GLN A 282 -17.83 1.29 10.12
CA GLN A 282 -17.92 -0.10 9.66
C GLN A 282 -18.40 -0.19 8.21
N LYS A 283 -19.18 0.78 7.71
CA LYS A 283 -19.57 0.85 6.27
C LYS A 283 -18.34 0.87 5.38
N CYS A 284 -17.25 1.48 5.84
CA CYS A 284 -16.01 1.58 5.10
C CYS A 284 -14.99 0.46 5.40
N LEU A 285 -15.22 -0.39 6.41
CA LEU A 285 -14.25 -1.40 6.88
C LEU A 285 -14.64 -2.86 6.53
N SER A 286 -15.48 -3.06 5.50
CA SER A 286 -15.83 -4.41 5.05
C SER A 286 -14.68 -5.11 4.31
N ALA A 287 -14.71 -6.45 4.24
CA ALA A 287 -13.71 -7.21 3.50
C ALA A 287 -13.61 -6.80 2.01
N LYS A 288 -14.75 -6.41 1.40
CA LYS A 288 -14.76 -5.87 0.02
C LYS A 288 -14.01 -4.54 -0.07
N HIS A 289 -14.18 -3.65 0.91
CA HIS A 289 -13.46 -2.38 0.96
C HIS A 289 -11.96 -2.56 1.18
N PHE A 290 -11.54 -3.54 1.98
CA PHE A 290 -10.12 -3.89 2.12
C PHE A 290 -9.47 -4.31 0.80
N HIS A 291 -10.17 -5.06 -0.04
CA HIS A 291 -9.64 -5.47 -1.34
C HIS A 291 -9.53 -4.30 -2.34
N LEU A 292 -10.46 -3.35 -2.28
CA LEU A 292 -10.52 -2.21 -3.21
C LEU A 292 -9.63 -1.04 -2.79
N TYR A 293 -9.52 -0.78 -1.48
CA TYR A 293 -8.99 0.48 -0.96
C TYR A 293 -7.92 0.29 0.11
N TYR A 294 -7.22 -0.85 0.17
CA TYR A 294 -6.25 -1.15 1.24
C TYR A 294 -5.31 0.03 1.58
N GLU A 295 -4.76 0.70 0.55
CA GLU A 295 -3.81 1.81 0.72
C GLU A 295 -4.47 3.10 1.24
N ASN A 296 -5.75 3.30 0.96
CA ASN A 296 -6.49 4.54 1.25
C ASN A 296 -7.67 4.35 2.20
N LEU A 297 -7.76 3.19 2.88
CA LEU A 297 -8.93 2.82 3.68
C LEU A 297 -9.14 3.78 4.84
N HIS A 298 -8.05 4.18 5.50
CA HIS A 298 -8.09 5.16 6.58
C HIS A 298 -8.65 6.51 6.11
N THR A 299 -8.17 7.01 4.97
CA THR A 299 -8.66 8.24 4.35
C THR A 299 -10.13 8.14 3.97
N LYS A 300 -10.56 6.97 3.46
CA LYS A 300 -11.97 6.73 3.13
C LYS A 300 -12.86 6.75 4.37
N CYS A 301 -12.45 6.10 5.46
CA CYS A 301 -13.15 6.17 6.76
C CYS A 301 -13.21 7.61 7.29
N ARG A 302 -12.10 8.36 7.21
CA ARG A 302 -12.04 9.76 7.65
C ARG A 302 -13.02 10.63 6.86
N ASN A 303 -13.02 10.52 5.53
CA ASN A 303 -13.92 11.26 4.67
C ASN A 303 -15.40 10.92 4.94
N ALA A 304 -15.71 9.64 5.18
CA ALA A 304 -17.07 9.23 5.53
C ALA A 304 -17.54 9.83 6.86
N VAL A 305 -16.65 9.89 7.87
CA VAL A 305 -16.95 10.53 9.16
C VAL A 305 -17.08 12.04 9.04
N ASP A 306 -16.22 12.69 8.25
CA ASP A 306 -16.26 14.15 8.05
C ASP A 306 -17.43 14.63 7.20
N SER A 307 -18.01 13.74 6.36
CA SER A 307 -19.14 14.08 5.48
C SER A 307 -20.50 13.73 6.08
N ASP A 308 -20.54 13.08 7.25
CA ASP A 308 -21.79 12.70 7.91
C ASP A 308 -22.30 13.84 8.81
N ASN A 309 -23.19 14.67 8.25
CA ASN A 309 -23.79 15.80 8.97
C ASN A 309 -24.55 15.34 10.22
N THR A 310 -25.21 14.18 10.19
CA THR A 310 -25.96 13.66 11.35
C THR A 310 -25.02 13.35 12.51
N LEU A 311 -23.85 12.78 12.20
CA LEU A 311 -22.81 12.50 13.19
C LEU A 311 -22.22 13.79 13.77
N ILE A 312 -22.02 14.82 12.95
CA ILE A 312 -21.52 16.13 13.38
C ILE A 312 -22.57 16.83 14.26
N ASP A 313 -23.83 16.85 13.87
CA ASP A 313 -24.92 17.47 14.62
C ASP A 313 -25.10 16.78 15.98
N ASN A 314 -25.03 15.44 16.00
CA ASN A 314 -25.05 14.67 17.24
C ASN A 314 -23.83 14.97 18.13
N TRP A 315 -22.66 15.19 17.54
CA TRP A 315 -21.48 15.60 18.31
C TRP A 315 -21.65 16.99 18.94
N ILE A 316 -22.14 17.96 18.17
CA ILE A 316 -22.36 19.34 18.65
C ILE A 316 -23.41 19.35 19.77
N SER A 317 -24.46 18.52 19.67
CA SER A 317 -25.51 18.45 20.68
C SER A 317 -25.01 18.03 22.07
N LEU A 318 -23.92 17.26 22.15
CA LEU A 318 -23.28 16.86 23.42
C LEU A 318 -22.75 18.06 24.24
N PHE A 319 -22.64 19.24 23.63
CA PHE A 319 -22.09 20.44 24.27
C PHE A 319 -23.09 21.60 24.39
N GLN A 320 -24.35 21.42 24.00
CA GLN A 320 -25.37 22.48 24.00
C GLN A 320 -25.62 23.10 25.38
N ASN A 321 -25.37 22.35 26.46
CA ASN A 321 -25.58 22.81 27.84
C ASN A 321 -24.32 23.45 28.47
N VAL A 322 -23.26 23.66 27.70
CA VAL A 322 -22.03 24.30 28.19
C VAL A 322 -22.16 25.81 28.02
N SER A 323 -22.65 26.51 29.05
CA SER A 323 -22.53 27.96 29.10
C SER A 323 -21.11 28.35 29.53
N PHE A 324 -20.42 29.12 28.68
CA PHE A 324 -19.28 29.91 29.14
C PHE A 324 -19.85 31.26 29.56
N THR A 325 -19.90 31.51 30.86
CA THR A 325 -20.29 32.83 31.35
C THR A 325 -19.19 33.84 31.00
N ASP A 326 -19.62 34.93 30.35
CA ASP A 326 -18.97 36.23 30.18
C ASP A 326 -17.74 36.30 29.25
N ASP A 327 -17.97 36.43 27.93
CA ASP A 327 -17.50 37.56 27.06
C ASP A 327 -17.40 37.20 25.55
N SER A 328 -18.17 37.92 24.72
CA SER A 328 -18.02 38.14 23.26
C SER A 328 -18.28 36.99 22.27
N GLU A 329 -18.88 37.32 21.12
CA GLU A 329 -19.10 36.45 19.94
C GLU A 329 -17.81 35.77 19.42
N ILE A 330 -16.63 36.32 19.75
CA ILE A 330 -15.31 35.74 19.45
C ILE A 330 -15.11 34.42 20.21
N GLU A 331 -15.77 34.21 21.34
CA GLU A 331 -15.71 32.95 22.10
C GLU A 331 -16.54 31.83 21.48
N ASP A 332 -17.61 32.14 20.75
CA ASP A 332 -18.45 31.13 20.10
C ASP A 332 -17.76 30.49 18.89
N GLU A 333 -17.08 31.29 18.05
CA GLU A 333 -16.29 30.77 16.93
C GLU A 333 -15.08 29.95 17.43
N LEU A 334 -14.42 30.42 18.48
CA LEU A 334 -13.35 29.68 19.16
C LEU A 334 -13.89 28.40 19.81
N PHE A 335 -15.12 28.42 20.33
CA PHE A 335 -15.75 27.27 20.97
C PHE A 335 -16.11 26.18 19.96
N LEU A 336 -16.76 26.55 18.85
CA LEU A 336 -17.07 25.60 17.78
C LEU A 336 -15.78 25.01 17.19
N THR A 337 -14.75 25.85 17.00
CA THR A 337 -13.42 25.37 16.57
C THR A 337 -12.86 24.33 17.53
N LEU A 338 -12.95 24.57 18.85
CA LEU A 338 -12.49 23.62 19.88
C LEU A 338 -13.31 22.32 19.88
N ILE A 339 -14.62 22.39 19.71
CA ILE A 339 -15.52 21.23 19.57
C ILE A 339 -15.10 20.39 18.37
N MET A 340 -14.85 21.03 17.22
CA MET A 340 -14.47 20.33 15.99
C MET A 340 -13.03 19.78 16.03
N GLU A 341 -12.13 20.43 16.75
CA GLU A 341 -10.81 19.87 17.04
C GLU A 341 -10.92 18.60 17.91
N LEU A 342 -11.76 18.63 18.95
CA LEU A 342 -12.04 17.46 19.77
C LEU A 342 -12.74 16.34 18.99
N PHE A 343 -13.70 16.68 18.12
CA PHE A 343 -14.34 15.74 17.21
C PHE A 343 -13.28 14.98 16.41
N ARG A 344 -12.36 15.72 15.76
CA ARG A 344 -11.28 15.15 14.97
C ARG A 344 -10.38 14.23 15.79
N ASP A 345 -9.93 14.68 16.96
CA ASP A 345 -9.03 13.90 17.82
C ASP A 345 -9.69 12.60 18.32
N VAL A 346 -10.96 12.66 18.74
CA VAL A 346 -11.70 11.51 19.26
C VAL A 346 -12.02 10.51 18.15
N THR A 347 -12.58 11.00 17.04
CA THR A 347 -12.96 10.15 15.91
C THR A 347 -11.75 9.54 15.20
N GLU A 348 -10.64 10.27 15.07
CA GLU A 348 -9.38 9.74 14.53
C GLU A 348 -8.87 8.56 15.36
N HIS A 349 -8.90 8.68 16.69
CA HIS A 349 -8.44 7.61 17.57
C HIS A 349 -9.37 6.39 17.50
N PHE A 350 -10.68 6.61 17.37
CA PHE A 350 -11.65 5.56 17.16
C PHE A 350 -11.44 4.83 15.83
N ILE A 351 -11.29 5.57 14.72
CA ILE A 351 -11.03 5.01 13.38
C ILE A 351 -9.78 4.14 13.41
N ARG A 352 -8.70 4.59 14.06
CA ARG A 352 -7.46 3.79 14.19
C ARG A 352 -7.67 2.48 14.92
N ILE A 353 -8.43 2.48 16.02
CA ILE A 353 -8.72 1.24 16.75
C ILE A 353 -9.58 0.31 15.88
N SER A 354 -10.65 0.83 15.30
CA SER A 354 -11.55 0.08 14.42
C SER A 354 -10.82 -0.51 13.21
N PHE A 355 -9.87 0.23 12.63
CA PHE A 355 -9.03 -0.25 11.54
C PHE A 355 -8.13 -1.42 11.97
N VAL A 356 -7.50 -1.34 13.15
CA VAL A 356 -6.65 -2.42 13.68
C VAL A 356 -7.49 -3.69 13.94
N ASP A 357 -8.69 -3.52 14.53
CA ASP A 357 -9.63 -4.62 14.79
C ASP A 357 -10.11 -5.26 13.47
N ALA A 358 -10.50 -4.43 12.49
CA ALA A 358 -10.92 -4.90 11.18
C ALA A 358 -9.78 -5.59 10.42
N LEU A 359 -8.56 -5.09 10.50
CA LEU A 359 -7.37 -5.72 9.91
C LEU A 359 -7.09 -7.08 10.58
N HIS A 360 -7.27 -7.19 11.89
CA HIS A 360 -7.12 -8.45 12.61
C HIS A 360 -8.17 -9.48 12.15
N HIS A 361 -9.44 -9.07 12.07
CA HIS A 361 -10.53 -9.90 11.56
C HIS A 361 -10.32 -10.32 10.10
N PHE A 362 -9.92 -9.39 9.24
CA PHE A 362 -9.57 -9.66 7.84
C PHE A 362 -8.42 -10.66 7.76
N LYS A 363 -7.35 -10.45 8.55
CA LYS A 363 -6.25 -11.41 8.62
C LYS A 363 -6.79 -12.77 9.02
N ILE A 364 -7.66 -12.91 10.03
CA ILE A 364 -8.20 -14.22 10.46
C ILE A 364 -9.04 -14.88 9.37
N SER A 365 -9.91 -14.12 8.69
CA SER A 365 -10.85 -14.62 7.68
C SER A 365 -10.20 -15.01 6.35
N VAL A 366 -8.98 -14.55 6.05
CA VAL A 366 -8.22 -15.06 4.91
C VAL A 366 -7.97 -16.57 5.11
N PRO A 367 -8.46 -17.44 4.19
CA PRO A 367 -8.38 -18.89 4.33
C PRO A 367 -6.96 -19.35 4.64
N ARG A 368 -6.80 -20.28 5.61
CA ARG A 368 -5.49 -20.84 5.98
C ARG A 368 -4.68 -21.32 4.77
N LYS A 369 -5.33 -21.86 3.73
CA LYS A 369 -4.70 -22.23 2.46
C LYS A 369 -4.11 -21.04 1.68
N LYS A 370 -4.76 -19.87 1.67
CA LYS A 370 -4.22 -18.63 1.09
C LYS A 370 -3.10 -18.05 1.94
N LYS A 371 -3.20 -18.12 3.27
CA LYS A 371 -2.09 -17.75 4.18
C LYS A 371 -0.90 -18.66 4.03
N GLN A 372 -1.11 -19.96 3.91
CA GLN A 372 -0.06 -20.93 3.69
C GLN A 372 0.54 -20.74 2.31
N ALA A 373 -0.26 -20.55 1.25
CA ALA A 373 0.25 -20.19 -0.07
C ALA A 373 1.02 -18.86 -0.08
N LEU A 374 0.58 -17.83 0.65
CA LEU A 374 1.30 -16.57 0.82
C LEU A 374 2.60 -16.76 1.61
N ARG A 375 2.58 -17.54 2.70
CA ARG A 375 3.78 -17.87 3.48
C ARG A 375 4.74 -18.72 2.67
N THR A 376 4.27 -19.72 1.92
CA THR A 376 5.07 -20.53 1.00
C THR A 376 5.58 -19.70 -0.17
N LYS A 377 4.84 -18.68 -0.63
CA LYS A 377 5.30 -17.77 -1.70
C LYS A 377 6.31 -16.74 -1.19
N VAL A 378 6.12 -16.20 0.01
CA VAL A 378 7.08 -15.32 0.69
C VAL A 378 8.33 -16.11 1.07
N GLN A 379 8.17 -17.33 1.56
CA GLN A 379 9.27 -18.26 1.83
C GLN A 379 9.95 -18.64 0.52
N ALA A 380 9.25 -19.00 -0.55
CA ALA A 380 9.86 -19.32 -1.84
C ALA A 380 10.54 -18.10 -2.51
N LEU A 381 10.09 -16.88 -2.23
CA LEU A 381 10.76 -15.65 -2.64
C LEU A 381 12.01 -15.41 -1.78
N SER A 382 11.92 -15.60 -0.46
CA SER A 382 13.05 -15.56 0.45
C SER A 382 14.08 -16.64 0.12
N ASP A 383 13.64 -17.84 -0.24
CA ASP A 383 14.46 -18.97 -0.65
C ASP A 383 15.04 -18.76 -2.06
N ARG A 384 14.34 -18.01 -2.93
CA ARG A 384 14.86 -17.55 -4.23
C ARG A 384 15.92 -16.47 -4.06
N ASP A 385 15.72 -15.53 -3.14
CA ASP A 385 16.70 -14.51 -2.81
C ASP A 385 17.88 -15.13 -2.04
N GLU A 386 17.65 -16.15 -1.22
CA GLU A 386 18.67 -16.95 -0.55
C GLU A 386 19.42 -17.87 -1.52
N SER A 387 18.78 -18.44 -2.54
CA SER A 387 19.44 -19.27 -3.55
C SER A 387 20.17 -18.42 -4.60
N ALA A 388 19.64 -17.24 -4.95
CA ALA A 388 20.34 -16.25 -5.76
C ALA A 388 21.51 -15.60 -4.99
N SER A 389 21.39 -15.41 -3.68
CA SER A 389 22.49 -14.97 -2.83
C SER A 389 23.47 -16.09 -2.50
N LYS A 390 23.05 -17.35 -2.33
CA LYS A 390 23.94 -18.52 -2.21
C LYS A 390 24.69 -18.82 -3.51
N ALA A 391 24.09 -18.58 -4.68
CA ALA A 391 24.82 -18.64 -5.95
C ALA A 391 25.86 -17.51 -6.09
N LYS A 392 25.64 -16.35 -5.43
CA LYS A 392 26.64 -15.28 -5.31
C LYS A 392 27.65 -15.52 -4.17
N LYS A 393 27.27 -16.25 -3.12
CA LYS A 393 28.07 -16.52 -1.92
C LYS A 393 28.86 -17.83 -1.98
N ALA A 394 28.56 -18.74 -2.91
CA ALA A 394 29.44 -19.87 -3.27
C ALA A 394 30.75 -19.42 -3.97
N LYS A 395 30.98 -18.11 -4.09
CA LYS A 395 32.28 -17.51 -4.43
C LYS A 395 32.95 -16.78 -3.26
N VAL A 396 32.35 -16.76 -2.07
CA VAL A 396 32.90 -16.09 -0.88
C VAL A 396 32.49 -16.91 0.35
N ASP A 397 33.36 -17.84 0.72
CA ASP A 397 33.20 -18.80 1.80
C ASP A 397 32.91 -18.19 3.19
N GLU A 398 32.14 -18.99 3.94
CA GLU A 398 32.21 -19.30 5.37
C GLU A 398 31.85 -18.29 6.50
N ALA A 399 31.33 -18.93 7.56
CA ALA A 399 31.06 -18.51 8.93
C ALA A 399 29.85 -17.59 9.19
N GLY A 400 28.88 -18.12 9.95
CA GLY A 400 27.92 -17.32 10.70
C GLY A 400 28.58 -16.75 11.94
N GLN A 401 28.23 -15.53 12.32
CA GLN A 401 28.58 -14.96 13.62
C GLN A 401 27.69 -13.78 13.97
N GLU A 402 27.54 -13.61 15.28
CA GLU A 402 26.89 -12.54 16.01
C GLU A 402 27.25 -11.15 15.44
N ASP A 403 26.35 -10.17 15.61
CA ASP A 403 26.53 -8.79 15.12
C ASP A 403 27.71 -8.10 15.82
N VAL A 404 28.93 -8.40 15.36
CA VAL A 404 30.18 -7.74 15.76
C VAL A 404 30.22 -6.37 15.09
N TYR A 405 30.15 -5.31 15.88
CA TYR A 405 30.25 -3.95 15.37
C TYR A 405 31.72 -3.58 15.17
N ILE A 406 32.16 -3.39 13.92
CA ILE A 406 33.57 -3.09 13.61
C ILE A 406 33.80 -1.59 13.44
N CYS A 407 34.83 -1.05 14.08
CA CYS A 407 35.25 0.34 13.92
C CYS A 407 35.76 0.60 12.49
N LYS A 408 35.19 1.60 11.80
CA LYS A 408 35.61 1.93 10.42
C LYS A 408 36.98 2.60 10.28
N MET A 409 37.70 2.86 11.38
CA MET A 409 39.01 3.52 11.36
C MET A 409 40.16 2.56 11.68
N CYS A 410 39.97 1.66 12.63
CA CYS A 410 41.00 0.70 13.06
C CYS A 410 40.63 -0.75 12.76
N GLU A 411 39.45 -0.99 12.17
CA GLU A 411 38.92 -2.32 11.82
C GLU A 411 38.85 -3.31 13.00
N SER A 412 38.93 -2.78 14.23
CA SER A 412 38.79 -3.53 15.47
C SER A 412 37.36 -3.47 15.98
N GLU A 413 36.95 -4.48 16.75
CA GLU A 413 35.62 -4.60 17.34
C GLU A 413 35.28 -3.44 18.31
N CYS A 414 34.05 -2.96 18.24
CA CYS A 414 33.43 -1.99 19.14
C CYS A 414 32.52 -2.75 20.11
N GLU A 415 32.96 -2.92 21.35
CA GLU A 415 32.13 -3.49 22.41
C GLU A 415 30.96 -2.55 22.74
N TRP A 416 29.74 -3.09 22.81
CA TRP A 416 28.51 -2.31 23.04
C TRP A 416 28.23 -2.06 24.53
N GLU A 417 28.90 -2.79 25.44
CA GLU A 417 28.75 -2.64 26.88
C GLU A 417 30.11 -2.46 27.57
N PRO A 418 30.40 -1.26 28.12
CA PRO A 418 31.46 -1.11 29.10
C PRO A 418 30.88 -0.61 30.42
N ALA A 419 30.70 -1.52 31.38
CA ALA A 419 30.66 -1.08 32.78
C ALA A 419 32.04 -0.55 33.21
N GLU A 420 33.15 -0.93 32.56
CA GLU A 420 34.49 -0.68 33.12
C GLU A 420 35.66 -0.38 32.15
N THR A 421 35.47 -0.08 30.85
CA THR A 421 36.63 0.17 29.95
C THR A 421 36.53 1.46 29.12
N LYS A 422 37.69 2.10 28.93
CA LYS A 422 37.95 3.43 28.36
C LYS A 422 37.68 3.57 26.84
N ASP A 423 36.85 2.71 26.24
CA ASP A 423 36.64 2.63 24.80
C ASP A 423 35.15 2.75 24.42
N GLU A 424 34.56 3.88 24.84
CA GLU A 424 33.24 4.31 24.37
C GLU A 424 33.22 4.42 22.84
N SER A 425 32.16 3.92 22.21
CA SER A 425 31.97 3.91 20.75
C SER A 425 30.77 4.76 20.34
N ILE A 426 30.85 5.41 19.17
CA ILE A 426 29.77 6.23 18.61
C ILE A 426 29.42 5.79 17.19
N ALA A 427 28.13 5.84 16.86
CA ALA A 427 27.64 5.65 15.51
C ALA A 427 27.48 7.00 14.80
N CYS A 428 27.89 7.08 13.53
CA CYS A 428 27.63 8.24 12.68
C CYS A 428 26.19 8.25 12.15
N ASP A 429 25.43 9.31 12.40
CA ASP A 429 24.00 9.40 12.02
C ASP A 429 23.74 9.40 10.51
N LYS A 430 24.79 9.55 9.68
CA LYS A 430 24.68 9.56 8.22
C LYS A 430 25.03 8.23 7.57
N CYS A 431 26.10 7.57 8.03
CA CYS A 431 26.59 6.34 7.40
C CYS A 431 26.41 5.09 8.27
N ASN A 432 25.81 5.25 9.46
CA ASN A 432 25.63 4.22 10.48
C ASN A 432 26.91 3.41 10.77
N GLY A 433 28.08 4.01 10.54
CA GLY A 433 29.36 3.39 10.86
C GLY A 433 29.73 3.61 12.32
N TRP A 434 30.33 2.61 12.95
CA TRP A 434 30.83 2.65 14.32
C TRP A 434 32.27 3.15 14.39
N PHE A 435 32.57 3.92 15.43
CA PHE A 435 33.86 4.54 15.66
C PHE A 435 34.18 4.55 17.16
N HIS A 436 35.36 4.06 17.57
CA HIS A 436 35.83 4.31 18.94
C HIS A 436 36.12 5.79 19.14
N TYR A 437 35.88 6.31 20.34
CA TYR A 437 36.12 7.72 20.66
C TYR A 437 37.56 8.13 20.37
N LYS A 438 38.55 7.28 20.71
CA LYS A 438 39.97 7.51 20.39
C LYS A 438 40.22 7.63 18.89
N CYS A 439 39.58 6.77 18.08
CA CYS A 439 39.72 6.77 16.63
C CYS A 439 39.16 8.03 15.95
N VAL A 440 38.28 8.76 16.63
CA VAL A 440 37.68 10.01 16.12
C VAL A 440 37.92 11.23 17.02
N ASN A 441 38.90 11.15 17.93
CA ASN A 441 39.30 12.23 18.85
C ASN A 441 38.17 12.79 19.73
N ILE A 442 37.26 11.93 20.19
CA ILE A 442 36.25 12.26 21.19
C ILE A 442 36.83 11.93 22.58
N LYS A 443 36.62 12.82 23.55
CA LYS A 443 37.14 12.71 24.93
C LYS A 443 36.11 12.21 25.94
N GLY A 444 34.88 11.93 25.51
CA GLY A 444 33.76 11.43 26.35
C GLY A 444 33.09 12.50 27.23
N SER A 445 33.61 13.72 27.24
CA SER A 445 33.09 14.84 28.06
C SER A 445 32.28 15.87 27.26
N GLU A 446 32.15 15.66 25.95
CA GLU A 446 31.54 16.62 25.05
C GLU A 446 30.03 16.79 25.30
N ALA A 447 29.57 18.03 25.22
CA ALA A 447 28.18 18.38 25.51
C ALA A 447 27.16 17.74 24.55
N PHE A 448 27.58 17.26 23.38
CA PHE A 448 26.71 16.56 22.43
C PHE A 448 26.42 15.11 22.86
N LEU A 449 27.29 14.49 23.66
CA LEU A 449 27.05 13.14 24.19
C LEU A 449 25.97 13.14 25.28
N LYS A 450 25.84 14.25 26.04
CA LYS A 450 24.87 14.37 27.15
C LYS A 450 23.45 14.78 26.71
N LYS A 451 23.25 15.12 25.44
CA LYS A 451 21.96 15.59 24.91
C LYS A 451 21.42 14.53 23.95
N SER A 452 20.23 13.99 24.24
CA SER A 452 19.57 12.95 23.42
C SER A 452 19.16 13.39 22.01
N ALA A 453 19.36 14.66 21.65
CA ALA A 453 18.98 15.24 20.36
C ALA A 453 20.18 15.81 19.57
N SER A 454 21.42 15.51 19.96
CA SER A 454 22.60 15.92 19.20
C SER A 454 22.92 14.90 18.13
N SER A 455 23.17 15.36 16.91
CA SER A 455 23.71 14.51 15.86
C SER A 455 25.24 14.56 15.84
N TRP A 456 25.86 13.43 15.52
CA TRP A 456 27.30 13.32 15.28
C TRP A 456 27.58 12.70 13.91
N PHE A 457 28.54 13.31 13.19
CA PHE A 457 28.94 12.88 11.86
C PHE A 457 30.44 12.63 11.82
N CYS A 458 30.85 11.47 11.30
CA CYS A 458 32.26 11.16 11.09
C CYS A 458 32.91 12.12 10.09
N THR A 459 34.24 12.17 10.06
CA THR A 459 35.04 13.06 9.21
C THR A 459 34.70 12.95 7.72
N GLY A 460 34.38 11.75 7.24
CA GLY A 460 33.94 11.51 5.86
C GLY A 460 32.52 12.02 5.55
N CYS A 461 31.64 12.03 6.56
CA CYS A 461 30.26 12.49 6.43
C CYS A 461 30.11 14.00 6.62
N SER A 462 30.90 14.58 7.54
CA SER A 462 30.91 16.00 7.87
C SER A 462 31.41 16.86 6.69
N LYS A 463 32.43 16.42 5.95
CA LYS A 463 32.95 17.15 4.78
C LYS A 463 31.99 17.21 3.58
N LYS A 464 30.98 16.31 3.51
CA LYS A 464 29.99 16.26 2.42
C LYS A 464 28.72 17.09 2.69
N GLY A 465 28.75 18.00 3.66
CA GLY A 465 27.64 18.91 3.96
C GLY A 465 28.14 20.28 4.40
N LYS A 466 28.45 21.17 3.45
CA LYS A 466 28.46 22.62 3.72
C LYS A 466 27.02 23.08 3.97
N GLY A 467 26.49 22.76 5.15
CA GLY A 467 25.27 23.31 5.69
C GLY A 467 25.56 24.67 6.31
N ARG A 468 24.89 25.71 5.78
CA ARG A 468 24.87 27.08 6.28
C ARG A 468 24.65 27.14 7.81
N GLY A 469 25.72 27.34 8.56
CA GLY A 469 25.63 27.92 9.90
C GLY A 469 25.46 29.43 9.76
N LYS A 470 24.31 29.97 10.18
CA LYS A 470 24.13 31.41 10.39
C LYS A 470 25.15 31.88 11.44
N GLY A 471 26.26 32.46 10.99
CA GLY A 471 27.18 33.19 11.83
C GLY A 471 26.47 34.41 12.43
N LYS A 472 26.33 34.43 13.76
CA LYS A 472 26.12 35.68 14.50
C LYS A 472 27.44 36.44 14.45
N SER A 473 27.44 37.55 13.73
CA SER A 473 28.47 38.59 13.84
C SER A 473 28.52 39.09 15.29
N LYS A 474 29.71 39.06 15.88
CA LYS A 474 30.05 39.82 17.07
C LYS A 474 30.36 41.25 16.63
N SER A 475 29.59 42.22 17.11
CA SER A 475 29.98 43.62 17.14
C SER A 475 31.11 43.80 18.16
N ALA A 476 32.24 44.32 17.69
CA ALA A 476 33.31 44.83 18.52
C ALA A 476 32.87 46.11 19.24
N LYS A 477 33.37 46.28 20.45
CA LYS A 477 33.50 47.55 21.16
C LYS A 477 34.98 47.90 21.16
#